data_AF-A0A3D2GL11-F1
#
_entry.id   AF-A0A3D2GL11-F1
#
_cell.length_a   1.000
_cell.length_b   1.000
_cell.length_c   1.000
_cell.angle_alpha   90.00
_cell.angle_beta   90.00
_cell.angle_gamma   90.00
#
_symmetry.space_group_name_H-M   'P 1'
#
loop_
_entity.id
_entity.type
_entity.pdbx_description
1 polymer ?
#
loop_
_entity_poly.entity_id
_entity_poly.type
_entity_poly.pdbx_seq_one_letter_code
_entity_poly.pdbx_strand_id
1 'polypeptide(L)'
;MKFSTQHTALSTAALLVLALVLAFPVTGRAFDYIDGFDAVPVMAGMAQTDDGSLIFDKPGGRILEATIVGPVDHLSAMRFYDQTLRSLGWAPVGPAAIGKAQYAREDEALQIEQLDANGDTTLIFRLNPAPSDR
;
A
#
# COMPACT_ATOMS: atom_id res chain seq x y z
N MET A 1 34.15 4.62 54.02
CA MET A 1 34.66 4.18 52.69
C MET A 1 33.64 3.21 52.11
N LYS A 2 33.17 3.48 50.88
CA LYS A 2 32.40 2.62 49.95
C LYS A 2 30.88 2.46 50.14
N PHE A 3 30.12 3.39 49.57
CA PHE A 3 28.84 3.11 48.90
C PHE A 3 28.94 3.62 47.46
N SER A 4 29.27 2.75 46.50
CA SER A 4 29.18 3.08 45.07
C SER A 4 29.16 1.81 44.23
N THR A 5 28.02 1.12 44.16
CA THR A 5 27.84 -0.02 43.22
C THR A 5 26.35 -0.33 42.94
N GLN A 6 25.49 0.68 42.75
CA GLN A 6 24.09 0.42 42.33
C GLN A 6 23.69 1.06 40.99
N HIS A 7 24.43 2.07 40.50
CA HIS A 7 24.14 2.71 39.21
C HIS A 7 24.56 1.86 38.00
N THR A 8 25.55 0.97 38.14
CA THR A 8 26.09 0.18 37.02
C THR A 8 25.14 -0.93 36.55
N ALA A 9 24.44 -1.58 37.48
CA ALA A 9 23.60 -2.74 37.18
C ALA A 9 22.33 -2.36 36.38
N LEU A 10 21.72 -1.21 36.69
CA LEU A 10 20.57 -0.68 35.96
C LEU A 10 20.96 -0.24 34.54
N SER A 11 22.15 0.34 34.37
CA SER A 11 22.66 0.76 33.05
C SER A 11 22.98 -0.44 32.14
N THR A 12 23.54 -1.53 32.68
CA THR A 12 23.83 -2.73 31.89
C THR A 12 22.57 -3.47 31.44
N ALA A 13 21.54 -3.57 32.29
CA ALA A 13 20.29 -4.21 31.92
C ALA A 13 19.54 -3.43 30.82
N ALA A 14 19.52 -2.10 30.91
CA ALA A 14 18.92 -1.24 29.89
C ALA A 14 19.65 -1.33 28.53
N LEU A 15 20.99 -1.40 28.53
CA LEU A 15 21.78 -1.60 27.31
C LEU A 15 21.55 -2.97 26.68
N LEU A 16 21.40 -4.03 27.48
CA LEU A 16 21.11 -5.39 27.00
C LEU A 16 19.72 -5.48 26.36
N VAL A 17 18.71 -4.83 26.95
CA VAL A 17 17.36 -4.80 26.37
C VAL A 17 17.33 -3.98 25.07
N LEU A 18 18.02 -2.83 25.02
CA LEU A 18 18.12 -2.03 23.80
C LEU A 18 18.86 -2.77 22.67
N ALA A 19 19.93 -3.49 22.99
CA ALA A 19 20.66 -4.31 22.03
C ALA A 19 19.80 -5.48 21.50
N LEU A 20 18.94 -6.06 22.35
CA LEU A 20 18.05 -7.14 21.96
C LEU A 20 16.94 -6.67 21.00
N VAL A 21 16.41 -5.45 21.18
CA VAL A 21 15.40 -4.88 20.28
C VAL A 21 15.98 -4.55 18.89
N LEU A 22 17.25 -4.14 18.81
CA LEU A 22 17.94 -3.86 17.55
C LEU A 22 18.41 -5.11 16.80
N ALA A 23 18.45 -6.27 17.47
CA ALA A 23 18.91 -7.52 16.87
C ALA A 23 17.81 -8.28 16.08
N PHE A 24 16.56 -7.80 16.09
CA PHE A 24 15.50 -8.38 15.26
C PHE A 24 15.66 -7.87 13.83
N PRO A 25 15.98 -8.72 12.85
CA PRO A 25 15.93 -8.31 11.45
C PRO A 25 14.47 -8.01 11.12
N VAL A 26 14.17 -6.73 10.87
CA VAL A 26 12.92 -6.34 10.23
C VAL A 26 13.00 -6.89 8.81
N THR A 27 12.52 -8.12 8.63
CA THR A 27 12.41 -8.73 7.32
C THR A 27 11.20 -8.10 6.65
N GLY A 28 11.39 -6.92 6.05
CA GLY A 28 10.42 -6.35 5.13
C GLY A 28 10.21 -7.35 4.00
N ARG A 29 8.98 -7.81 3.79
CA ARG A 29 8.66 -8.51 2.55
C ARG A 29 8.88 -7.52 1.41
N ALA A 30 9.74 -7.87 0.45
CA ALA A 30 9.80 -7.15 -0.80
C ALA A 30 8.43 -7.30 -1.46
N PHE A 31 7.67 -6.22 -1.53
CA PHE A 31 6.49 -6.16 -2.35
C PHE A 31 6.96 -5.79 -3.76
N ASP A 32 6.43 -6.47 -4.76
CA ASP A 32 6.39 -5.89 -6.10
C ASP A 32 5.40 -4.72 -6.07
N TYR A 33 5.66 -3.67 -6.85
CA TYR A 33 4.84 -2.47 -6.90
C TYR A 33 4.22 -2.33 -8.28
N ILE A 34 3.03 -1.75 -8.34
CA ILE A 34 2.39 -1.45 -9.62
C ILE A 34 3.18 -0.34 -10.30
N ASP A 35 3.63 -0.57 -11.53
CA ASP A 35 4.49 0.37 -12.24
C ASP A 35 3.80 1.74 -12.37
N GLY A 36 4.51 2.82 -12.02
CA GLY A 36 3.97 4.18 -12.08
C GLY A 36 2.99 4.57 -10.96
N PHE A 37 2.63 3.65 -10.05
CA PHE A 37 1.85 3.95 -8.85
C PHE A 37 2.76 3.94 -7.62
N ASP A 38 3.06 5.13 -7.08
CA ASP A 38 4.03 5.23 -5.99
C ASP A 38 3.59 4.46 -4.74
N ALA A 39 4.42 3.49 -4.34
CA ALA A 39 4.25 2.60 -3.20
C ALA A 39 2.99 1.72 -3.19
N VAL A 40 2.18 1.65 -4.27
CA VAL A 40 1.02 0.73 -4.33
C VAL A 40 1.52 -0.69 -4.67
N PRO A 41 1.41 -1.66 -3.74
CA PRO A 41 1.96 -2.98 -3.97
C PRO A 41 1.07 -3.83 -4.87
N VAL A 42 1.67 -4.76 -5.60
CA VAL A 42 0.98 -5.90 -6.20
C VAL A 42 0.67 -6.91 -5.10
N MET A 43 -0.62 -7.23 -4.91
CA MET A 43 -1.03 -8.26 -3.96
C MET A 43 -0.38 -9.60 -4.30
N ALA A 44 0.10 -10.32 -3.27
CA ALA A 44 0.66 -11.65 -3.46
C ALA A 44 -0.35 -12.59 -4.16
N GLY A 45 0.11 -13.26 -5.22
CA GLY A 45 -0.75 -14.10 -6.07
C GLY A 45 -1.40 -13.35 -7.23
N MET A 46 -1.15 -12.04 -7.38
CA MET A 46 -1.49 -11.26 -8.56
C MET A 46 -0.22 -10.81 -9.28
N ALA A 47 -0.35 -10.42 -10.53
CA ALA A 47 0.70 -9.82 -11.34
C ALA A 47 0.13 -8.69 -12.20
N GLN A 48 0.93 -7.68 -12.51
CA GLN A 48 0.58 -6.69 -13.52
C GLN A 48 0.55 -7.35 -14.90
N THR A 49 -0.39 -6.94 -15.77
CA THR A 49 -0.45 -7.45 -17.14
C THR A 49 0.75 -6.96 -17.94
N ASP A 50 1.11 -7.70 -19.00
CA ASP A 50 2.26 -7.36 -19.87
C ASP A 50 2.08 -6.02 -20.60
N ASP A 51 0.85 -5.50 -20.66
CA ASP A 51 0.53 -4.17 -21.19
C ASP A 51 1.14 -3.03 -20.34
N GLY A 52 1.54 -3.33 -19.10
CA GLY A 52 2.15 -2.38 -18.19
C GLY A 52 1.17 -1.29 -17.73
N SER A 53 1.71 -0.10 -17.47
CA SER A 53 0.91 1.07 -17.08
C SER A 53 0.73 2.01 -18.27
N LEU A 54 -0.51 2.38 -18.54
CA LEU A 54 -0.88 3.33 -19.57
C LEU A 54 -0.90 4.75 -19.01
N ILE A 55 -0.26 5.68 -19.72
CA ILE A 55 -0.22 7.09 -19.35
C ILE A 55 -1.02 7.90 -20.37
N PHE A 56 -2.01 8.65 -19.89
CA PHE A 56 -2.82 9.54 -20.71
C PHE A 56 -2.62 10.99 -20.25
N ASP A 57 -2.04 11.82 -21.11
CA ASP A 57 -1.90 13.26 -20.86
C ASP A 57 -3.13 14.03 -21.36
N LYS A 58 -3.66 14.94 -20.54
CA LYS A 58 -4.80 15.81 -20.85
C LYS A 58 -4.56 17.23 -20.30
N PRO A 59 -5.27 18.27 -20.77
CA PRO A 59 -5.11 19.63 -20.24
C PRO A 59 -5.31 19.76 -18.72
N GLY A 60 -6.04 18.83 -18.09
CA GLY A 60 -6.27 18.80 -16.63
C GLY A 60 -5.28 17.96 -15.82
N GLY A 61 -4.22 17.45 -16.45
CA GLY A 61 -3.19 16.63 -15.80
C GLY A 61 -3.01 15.25 -16.43
N ARG A 62 -2.17 14.44 -15.79
CA ARG A 62 -1.81 13.08 -16.23
C ARG A 62 -2.69 12.05 -15.55
N ILE A 63 -3.16 11.08 -16.31
CA ILE A 63 -3.89 9.91 -15.79
C ILE A 63 -3.00 8.69 -15.98
N LEU A 64 -2.80 7.89 -14.92
CA LEU A 64 -2.19 6.57 -15.03
C LEU A 64 -3.24 5.47 -14.86
N GLU A 65 -3.16 4.45 -15.69
CA GLU A 65 -3.96 3.24 -15.57
C GLU A 65 -3.05 2.01 -15.54
N ALA A 66 -3.34 1.06 -14.65
CA ALA A 66 -2.66 -0.22 -14.61
C ALA A 66 -3.66 -1.34 -14.36
N THR A 67 -3.39 -2.52 -14.92
CA THR A 67 -4.21 -3.71 -14.72
C THR A 67 -3.39 -4.78 -14.04
N ILE A 68 -3.93 -5.37 -12.98
CA ILE A 68 -3.36 -6.57 -12.36
C ILE A 68 -4.37 -7.71 -12.40
N VAL A 69 -3.87 -8.93 -12.53
CA VAL A 69 -4.67 -10.15 -12.62
C VAL A 69 -4.08 -11.25 -11.75
N GLY A 70 -4.92 -12.12 -11.19
CA GLY A 70 -4.45 -13.34 -10.55
C GLY A 70 -5.54 -14.18 -9.90
N PRO A 71 -5.22 -15.44 -9.54
CA PRO A 71 -6.15 -16.41 -8.96
C PRO A 71 -6.43 -16.14 -7.46
N VAL A 72 -6.82 -14.91 -7.12
CA VAL A 72 -7.23 -14.51 -5.76
C VAL A 72 -8.72 -14.22 -5.72
N ASP A 73 -9.35 -14.41 -4.55
CA ASP A 73 -10.73 -14.02 -4.34
C ASP A 73 -10.87 -12.47 -4.33
N HIS A 74 -11.88 -11.94 -5.02
CA HIS A 74 -12.05 -10.50 -5.20
C HIS A 74 -12.31 -9.77 -3.87
N LEU A 75 -13.08 -10.35 -2.93
CA LEU A 75 -13.33 -9.73 -1.63
C LEU A 75 -12.03 -9.64 -0.83
N SER A 76 -11.20 -10.68 -0.91
CA SER A 76 -9.88 -10.71 -0.30
C SER A 76 -8.96 -9.66 -0.90
N ALA A 77 -8.98 -9.47 -2.22
CA ALA A 77 -8.20 -8.43 -2.90
C ALA A 77 -8.67 -7.02 -2.51
N MET A 78 -9.98 -6.74 -2.56
CA MET A 78 -10.53 -5.43 -2.16
C MET A 78 -10.24 -5.11 -0.68
N ARG A 79 -10.32 -6.10 0.21
CA ARG A 79 -9.94 -5.94 1.62
C ARG A 79 -8.45 -5.65 1.80
N PHE A 80 -7.59 -6.35 1.06
CA PHE A 80 -6.15 -6.11 1.09
C PHE A 80 -5.84 -4.66 0.68
N TYR A 81 -6.41 -4.18 -0.42
CA TYR A 81 -6.16 -2.82 -0.89
C TYR A 81 -6.76 -1.76 0.04
N ASP A 82 -7.94 -1.98 0.64
CA ASP A 82 -8.48 -1.04 1.64
C ASP A 82 -7.55 -0.87 2.84
N GLN A 83 -7.01 -1.97 3.38
CA GLN A 83 -6.08 -1.91 4.51
C GLN A 83 -4.74 -1.28 4.13
N THR A 84 -4.20 -1.68 2.99
CA THR A 84 -2.89 -1.25 2.50
C THR A 84 -2.90 0.23 2.17
N LEU A 85 -3.88 0.70 1.40
CA LEU A 85 -3.96 2.09 0.98
C LEU A 85 -4.14 3.04 2.16
N ARG A 86 -4.96 2.68 3.14
CA ARG A 86 -5.09 3.46 4.39
C ARG A 86 -3.75 3.60 5.11
N SER A 87 -2.94 2.54 5.16
CA SER A 87 -1.62 2.59 5.80
C SER A 87 -0.63 3.48 5.02
N LEU A 88 -0.83 3.64 3.71
CA LEU A 88 -0.05 4.51 2.82
C LEU A 88 -0.59 5.96 2.77
N GLY A 89 -1.55 6.30 3.63
CA GLY A 89 -2.10 7.66 3.73
C GLY A 89 -3.27 7.97 2.80
N TRP A 90 -3.79 6.99 2.07
CA TRP A 90 -4.96 7.17 1.22
C TRP A 90 -6.26 7.13 2.04
N ALA A 91 -7.07 8.18 1.91
CA ALA A 91 -8.36 8.29 2.57
C ALA A 91 -9.50 7.80 1.64
N PRO A 92 -10.39 6.89 2.08
CA PRO A 92 -11.52 6.46 1.27
C PRO A 92 -12.49 7.62 0.98
N VAL A 93 -13.01 7.68 -0.25
CA VAL A 93 -13.95 8.70 -0.71
C VAL A 93 -15.32 8.06 -0.92
N GLY A 94 -16.22 8.29 0.03
CA GLY A 94 -17.58 7.75 -0.02
C GLY A 94 -17.65 6.25 0.34
N PRO A 95 -18.86 5.65 0.27
CA PRO A 95 -19.04 4.23 0.53
C PRO A 95 -18.42 3.40 -0.60
N ALA A 96 -17.71 2.33 -0.23
CA ALA A 96 -17.26 1.34 -1.21
C ALA A 96 -18.47 0.65 -1.85
N ALA A 97 -18.46 0.55 -3.18
CA ALA A 97 -19.41 -0.28 -3.91
C ALA A 97 -18.80 -1.68 -4.10
N ILE A 98 -19.63 -2.68 -4.38
CA ILE A 98 -19.14 -4.03 -4.68
C ILE A 98 -18.24 -3.96 -5.91
N GLY A 99 -16.98 -4.39 -5.78
CA GLY A 99 -15.99 -4.36 -6.84
C GLY A 99 -15.43 -2.98 -7.20
N LYS A 100 -15.76 -1.91 -6.44
CA LYS A 100 -15.25 -0.56 -6.73
C LYS A 100 -14.97 0.25 -5.47
N ALA A 101 -13.80 0.87 -5.41
CA ALA A 101 -13.40 1.75 -4.33
C ALA A 101 -12.69 3.00 -4.87
N GLN A 102 -12.81 4.10 -4.12
CA GLN A 102 -12.16 5.37 -4.44
C GLN A 102 -11.42 5.89 -3.22
N TYR A 103 -10.24 6.42 -3.44
CA TYR A 103 -9.39 6.98 -2.41
C TYR A 103 -8.78 8.31 -2.86
N ALA A 104 -8.42 9.16 -1.90
CA ALA A 104 -7.69 10.39 -2.16
C ALA A 104 -6.51 10.54 -1.21
N ARG A 105 -5.41 11.10 -1.72
CA ARG A 105 -4.20 11.43 -0.98
C ARG A 105 -3.62 12.69 -1.60
N GLU A 106 -3.46 13.75 -0.81
CA GLU A 106 -2.99 15.05 -1.32
C GLU A 106 -3.80 15.50 -2.56
N ASP A 107 -3.12 15.77 -3.67
CA ASP A 107 -3.68 16.17 -4.97
C ASP A 107 -3.92 14.97 -5.90
N GLU A 108 -4.05 13.75 -5.36
CA GLU A 108 -4.27 12.52 -6.11
C GLU A 108 -5.60 11.84 -5.74
N ALA A 109 -6.24 11.24 -6.73
CA ALA A 109 -7.42 10.40 -6.59
C ALA A 109 -7.17 9.02 -7.25
N LEU A 110 -7.21 7.97 -6.43
CA LEU A 110 -7.04 6.59 -6.86
C LEU A 110 -8.39 5.88 -6.93
N GLN A 111 -8.66 5.22 -8.06
CA GLN A 111 -9.82 4.36 -8.24
C GLN A 111 -9.36 2.93 -8.45
N ILE A 112 -10.04 1.98 -7.81
CA ILE A 112 -9.89 0.55 -8.03
C ILE A 112 -11.23 0.02 -8.50
N GLU A 113 -11.23 -0.70 -9.62
CA GLU A 113 -12.42 -1.28 -10.22
C GLU A 113 -12.15 -2.71 -10.68
N GLN A 114 -13.06 -3.62 -10.34
CA GLN A 114 -13.04 -5.00 -10.81
C GLN A 114 -13.65 -5.08 -12.22
N LEU A 115 -12.91 -5.66 -13.17
CA LEU A 115 -13.39 -5.78 -14.55
C LEU A 115 -14.25 -7.03 -14.76
N ASP A 116 -13.88 -8.17 -14.15
CA ASP A 116 -14.56 -9.46 -14.30
C ASP A 116 -14.47 -10.30 -13.02
N ALA A 117 -15.49 -11.15 -12.80
CA ALA A 117 -15.56 -12.09 -11.67
C ALA A 117 -15.58 -13.57 -12.12
N ASN A 118 -15.50 -13.83 -13.43
CA ASN A 118 -15.61 -15.17 -14.00
C ASN A 118 -14.22 -15.79 -14.25
N GLY A 119 -13.51 -16.12 -13.17
CA GLY A 119 -12.19 -16.72 -13.21
C GLY A 119 -11.23 -16.03 -12.26
N ASP A 120 -10.05 -15.69 -12.76
CA ASP A 120 -9.05 -14.90 -12.03
C ASP A 120 -9.58 -13.48 -11.77
N THR A 121 -9.23 -12.91 -10.63
CA THR A 121 -9.61 -11.54 -10.29
C THR A 121 -8.78 -10.58 -11.12
N THR A 122 -9.45 -9.71 -11.87
CA THR A 122 -8.84 -8.59 -12.61
C THR A 122 -9.23 -7.28 -11.97
N LEU A 123 -8.22 -6.50 -11.55
CA LEU A 123 -8.40 -5.17 -10.99
C LEU A 123 -7.72 -4.12 -11.87
N ILE A 124 -8.44 -3.04 -12.14
CA ILE A 124 -7.94 -1.86 -12.81
C ILE A 124 -7.74 -0.76 -11.78
N PHE A 125 -6.53 -0.19 -11.79
CA PHE A 125 -6.12 0.94 -10.99
C PHE A 125 -6.09 2.17 -11.87
N ARG A 126 -6.70 3.28 -11.43
CA ARG A 126 -6.64 4.57 -12.11
C ARG A 126 -6.23 5.67 -11.16
N LEU A 127 -5.11 6.32 -11.44
CA LEU A 127 -4.62 7.47 -10.71
C LEU A 127 -4.94 8.73 -11.50
N ASN A 128 -5.69 9.63 -10.88
CA ASN A 128 -6.08 10.92 -11.45
C ASN A 128 -5.58 12.05 -10.56
N PRO A 129 -5.38 13.26 -11.12
CA PRO A 129 -5.31 14.46 -10.31
C PRO A 129 -6.61 14.62 -9.51
N ALA A 130 -6.50 14.93 -8.22
CA ALA A 130 -7.65 15.28 -7.41
C ALA A 130 -8.22 16.64 -7.88
N PRO A 131 -9.55 16.84 -7.78
CA PRO A 131 -10.14 18.15 -8.00
C PRO A 131 -9.54 19.18 -7.04
N SER A 132 -9.12 20.33 -7.56
CA SER A 132 -8.38 21.40 -6.85
C SER A 132 -9.20 22.19 -5.80
N ASP A 133 -10.32 21.66 -5.31
CA ASP A 133 -11.36 22.38 -4.55
C ASP A 133 -11.28 22.23 -3.01
N ARG A 134 -10.45 21.33 -2.47
CA ARG A 134 -10.45 21.05 -1.01
C ARG A 134 -9.75 22.09 -0.14
#